data_AF-A0A958UW13-F1
#
_entry.id   AF-A0A958UW13-F1
#
_cell.length_a   1.000
_cell.length_b   1.000
_cell.length_c   1.000
_cell.angle_alpha   90.00
_cell.angle_beta   90.00
_cell.angle_gamma   90.00
#
_symmetry.space_group_name_H-M   'P 1'
#
loop_
_entity.id
_entity.type
_entity.pdbx_description
1 polymer ?
#
loop_
_entity_poly.entity_id
_entity_poly.type
_entity_poly.pdbx_seq_one_letter_code
_entity_poly.pdbx_strand_id
1 'polypeptide(L)'
;PFTDMHLNKELPAQNGLSDASNPMYSYILSGIALFVLLIACINFVNLTVARSVRRSKEIGIRKVVGGERKQLIVQFLGESFLLCFFAFALAIVLVQLALPVFNELSNKVLTLSYLFDAKLILGYMALFIVTGLLAGFYPALVLSNYNPVETLYSRFILSGKNYLQKSLVVLQFALASFLIISTLV
;
A
#
# COMPACT_ATOMS: atom_id res chain seq x y z
N PRO A 1 23.74 0.54 20.55
CA PRO A 1 24.92 -0.33 20.78
C PRO A 1 24.88 -1.66 20.01
N PHE A 2 23.76 -2.41 20.00
CA PHE A 2 23.65 -3.67 19.23
C PHE A 2 23.26 -3.47 17.75
N THR A 3 22.52 -2.41 17.42
CA THR A 3 22.21 -2.02 16.03
C THR A 3 23.46 -1.59 15.26
N ASP A 4 24.42 -0.97 15.94
CA ASP A 4 25.63 -0.43 15.33
C ASP A 4 26.63 -1.54 14.95
N MET A 5 26.65 -2.67 15.67
CA MET A 5 27.47 -3.83 15.30
C MET A 5 26.99 -4.54 14.03
N HIS A 6 25.71 -4.43 13.67
CA HIS A 6 25.15 -5.00 12.44
C HIS A 6 25.20 -4.05 11.23
N LEU A 7 25.41 -2.76 11.46
CA LEU A 7 25.31 -1.69 10.45
C LEU A 7 26.63 -0.94 10.20
N ASN A 8 27.66 -1.12 11.03
CA ASN A 8 28.90 -0.37 10.93
C ASN A 8 29.99 -1.15 10.17
N LYS A 9 30.61 -0.52 9.16
CA LYS A 9 31.71 -1.04 8.35
C LYS A 9 33.08 -0.89 9.00
N GLU A 10 33.20 -0.12 10.08
CA GLU A 10 34.50 0.24 10.69
C GLU A 10 34.97 -0.70 11.79
N LEU A 11 34.18 -1.72 12.15
CA LEU A 11 34.62 -2.78 13.05
C LEU A 11 35.19 -3.93 12.22
N PRO A 12 36.52 -4.12 12.14
CA PRO A 12 37.07 -5.33 11.53
C PRO A 12 36.53 -6.54 12.30
N ALA A 13 36.07 -7.55 11.56
CA ALA A 13 35.69 -8.84 12.10
C ALA A 13 36.95 -9.55 12.67
N GLN A 14 37.42 -9.11 13.84
CA GLN A 14 38.32 -9.88 14.68
C GLN A 14 37.52 -11.07 15.21
N ASN A 15 37.41 -12.12 14.39
CA ASN A 15 37.14 -13.53 14.74
C ASN A 15 36.76 -14.38 13.50
N GLY A 16 37.37 -14.15 12.34
CA GLY A 16 37.25 -15.09 11.20
C GLY A 16 35.88 -15.16 10.52
N LEU A 17 35.01 -14.16 10.72
CA LEU A 17 33.75 -14.03 10.00
C LEU A 17 34.00 -13.38 8.63
N SER A 18 34.23 -14.22 7.62
CA SER A 18 34.27 -13.81 6.21
C SER A 18 32.85 -13.73 5.65
N ASP A 19 32.05 -12.74 6.08
CA ASP A 19 30.86 -12.22 5.35
C ASP A 19 30.14 -11.17 6.20
N ALA A 20 30.73 -9.97 6.29
CA ALA A 20 30.01 -8.82 6.82
C ALA A 20 28.89 -8.43 5.83
N SER A 21 27.64 -8.77 6.14
CA SER A 21 26.46 -8.38 5.36
C SER A 21 26.45 -6.86 5.17
N ASN A 22 26.72 -6.38 3.94
CA ASN A 22 26.77 -4.96 3.67
C ASN A 22 25.38 -4.33 3.93
N PRO A 23 25.25 -3.38 4.88
CA PRO A 23 23.96 -2.78 5.24
C PRO A 23 23.30 -2.03 4.08
N MET A 24 24.09 -1.70 3.05
CA MET A 24 23.61 -1.10 1.81
C MET A 24 22.53 -1.96 1.11
N TYR A 25 22.63 -3.29 1.13
CA TYR A 25 21.61 -4.15 0.53
C TYR A 25 20.26 -4.06 1.25
N SER A 26 20.28 -3.99 2.59
CA SER A 26 19.07 -3.82 3.40
C SER A 26 18.41 -2.46 3.14
N TYR A 27 19.20 -1.39 3.03
CA TYR A 27 18.68 -0.06 2.71
C TYR A 27 18.08 0.01 1.32
N ILE A 28 18.75 -0.54 0.30
CA ILE A 28 18.23 -0.59 -1.08
C ILE A 28 16.91 -1.39 -1.12
N LEU A 29 16.87 -2.57 -0.51
CA LEU A 29 15.67 -3.40 -0.47
C LEU A 29 14.51 -2.69 0.25
N SER A 30 14.79 -1.99 1.35
CA SER A 30 13.80 -1.21 2.08
C SER A 30 13.26 -0.02 1.25
N GLY A 31 14.13 0.62 0.46
CA GLY A 31 13.72 1.70 -0.46
C GLY A 31 12.84 1.18 -1.59
N ILE A 32 13.20 0.06 -2.20
CA ILE A 32 12.39 -0.60 -3.24
C ILE A 32 11.03 -1.00 -2.66
N ALA A 33 11.00 -1.62 -1.48
CA ALA A 33 9.76 -2.00 -0.80
C ALA A 33 8.85 -0.79 -0.55
N LEU A 34 9.41 0.35 -0.12
CA LEU A 34 8.67 1.60 0.07
C LEU A 34 8.09 2.13 -1.23
N PHE A 35 8.85 2.15 -2.33
CA PHE A 35 8.33 2.59 -3.63
C PHE A 35 7.22 1.68 -4.16
N VAL A 36 7.40 0.36 -4.06
CA VAL A 36 6.38 -0.62 -4.46
C VAL A 36 5.11 -0.44 -3.62
N LEU A 37 5.24 -0.21 -2.31
CA LEU A 37 4.12 0.07 -1.42
C LEU A 37 3.36 1.34 -1.85
N LEU A 38 4.08 2.42 -2.16
CA LEU A 38 3.47 3.66 -2.64
C LEU A 38 2.73 3.45 -3.96
N ILE A 39 3.33 2.74 -4.91
CA ILE A 39 2.70 2.39 -6.19
C ILE A 39 1.40 1.60 -5.94
N ALA A 40 1.43 0.60 -5.06
CA ALA A 40 0.27 -0.22 -4.72
C ALA A 40 -0.85 0.61 -4.09
N CYS A 41 -0.54 1.49 -3.13
CA CYS A 41 -1.50 2.38 -2.49
C CYS A 41 -2.17 3.31 -3.52
N ILE A 42 -1.37 3.95 -4.38
CA ILE A 42 -1.89 4.85 -5.42
C ILE A 42 -2.77 4.09 -6.41
N ASN A 43 -2.34 2.89 -6.83
CA ASN A 43 -3.12 2.07 -7.73
C ASN A 43 -4.46 1.66 -7.12
N PHE A 44 -4.47 1.25 -5.87
CA PHE A 44 -5.69 0.88 -5.16
C PHE A 44 -6.65 2.06 -5.02
N VAL A 45 -6.15 3.26 -4.69
CA VAL A 45 -6.95 4.50 -4.67
C VAL A 45 -7.57 4.75 -6.05
N ASN A 46 -6.77 4.67 -7.12
CA ASN A 46 -7.25 4.90 -8.49
C ASN A 46 -8.32 3.88 -8.91
N LEU A 47 -8.13 2.59 -8.59
CA LEU A 47 -9.11 1.53 -8.86
C LEU A 47 -10.40 1.73 -8.07
N THR A 48 -10.30 2.10 -6.79
CA THR A 48 -11.46 2.31 -5.93
C THR A 48 -12.27 3.51 -6.39
N VAL A 49 -11.62 4.63 -6.74
CA VAL A 49 -12.28 5.82 -7.32
C VAL A 49 -12.99 5.46 -8.63
N ALA A 50 -12.36 4.68 -9.51
CA ALA A 50 -12.99 4.24 -10.75
C ALA A 50 -14.23 3.35 -10.52
N ARG A 51 -14.21 2.47 -9.50
CA ARG A 51 -15.37 1.66 -9.10
C ARG A 51 -16.48 2.52 -8.48
N SER A 52 -16.13 3.53 -7.69
CA SER A 52 -17.07 4.47 -7.08
C SER A 52 -17.91 5.22 -8.11
N VAL A 53 -17.34 5.56 -9.28
CA VAL A 53 -18.10 6.17 -10.39
C VAL A 53 -19.24 5.27 -10.86
N ARG A 54 -19.03 3.95 -10.96
CA ARG A 54 -20.09 3.00 -11.36
C ARG A 54 -21.20 2.90 -10.31
N ARG A 55 -20.85 3.04 -9.02
CA ARG A 55 -21.81 3.00 -7.89
C ARG A 55 -22.48 4.35 -7.59
N SER A 56 -22.08 5.42 -8.28
CA SER A 56 -22.60 6.77 -8.05
C SER A 56 -24.12 6.90 -8.24
N LYS A 57 -24.72 6.17 -9.20
CA LYS A 57 -26.19 6.16 -9.40
C LYS A 57 -26.95 5.57 -8.22
N GLU A 58 -26.46 4.46 -7.67
CA GLU A 58 -27.05 3.80 -6.49
C GLU A 58 -26.99 4.74 -5.26
N ILE A 59 -25.84 5.40 -5.09
CA ILE A 59 -25.60 6.35 -3.99
C ILE A 59 -26.47 7.60 -4.13
N GLY A 60 -26.64 8.10 -5.36
CA GLY A 60 -27.55 9.21 -5.66
C GLY A 60 -29.00 8.89 -5.25
N ILE A 61 -29.51 7.71 -5.63
CA ILE A 61 -30.86 7.25 -5.25
C ILE A 61 -30.99 7.17 -3.72
N ARG A 62 -30.04 6.55 -3.03
CA ARG A 62 -30.06 6.45 -1.56
C ARG A 62 -30.05 7.81 -0.86
N LYS A 63 -29.31 8.79 -1.40
CA LYS A 63 -29.23 10.15 -0.85
C LYS A 63 -30.52 10.95 -1.07
N VAL A 64 -31.23 10.71 -2.18
CA VAL A 64 -32.56 11.30 -2.45
C VAL A 64 -33.63 10.70 -1.53
N VAL A 65 -33.53 9.41 -1.17
CA VAL A 65 -34.44 8.72 -0.24
C VAL A 65 -34.12 9.04 1.23
N GLY A 66 -33.17 9.93 1.52
CA GLY A 66 -32.85 10.39 2.88
C GLY A 66 -31.66 9.69 3.55
N GLY A 67 -30.87 8.91 2.81
CA GLY A 67 -29.66 8.27 3.33
C GLY A 67 -28.59 9.29 3.77
N GLU A 68 -28.09 9.16 5.00
CA GLU A 68 -27.05 10.03 5.54
C GLU A 68 -25.70 9.83 4.86
N ARG A 69 -24.98 10.94 4.60
CA ARG A 69 -23.60 10.91 4.07
C ARG A 69 -22.66 10.06 4.94
N LYS A 70 -22.85 10.05 6.26
CA LYS A 70 -22.01 9.33 7.21
C LYS A 70 -22.13 7.81 7.06
N GLN A 71 -23.33 7.30 6.78
CA GLN A 71 -23.57 5.87 6.58
C GLN A 71 -22.83 5.34 5.35
N LEU A 72 -22.80 6.11 4.26
CA LEU A 72 -22.07 5.78 3.04
C LEU A 72 -20.55 5.75 3.27
N ILE A 73 -20.01 6.75 3.97
CA ILE A 73 -18.59 6.81 4.29
C ILE A 73 -18.16 5.59 5.12
N VAL A 74 -18.92 5.25 6.17
CA VAL A 74 -18.61 4.09 7.03
C VAL A 74 -18.71 2.78 6.25
N GLN A 75 -19.72 2.62 5.38
CA GLN A 75 -19.87 1.43 4.56
C GLN A 75 -18.67 1.23 3.61
N PHE A 76 -18.27 2.28 2.89
CA PHE A 76 -17.14 2.19 1.96
C PHE A 76 -15.81 1.98 2.67
N LEU A 77 -15.59 2.69 3.77
CA LEU A 77 -14.37 2.51 4.56
C LEU A 77 -14.28 1.09 5.15
N GLY A 78 -15.41 0.54 5.61
CA GLY A 78 -15.49 -0.84 6.06
C GLY A 78 -15.23 -1.86 4.94
N GLU A 79 -15.79 -1.65 3.74
CA GLU A 79 -15.55 -2.50 2.58
C GLU A 79 -14.05 -2.47 2.16
N SER A 80 -13.45 -1.28 2.13
CA SER A 80 -12.01 -1.13 1.88
C SER A 80 -11.16 -1.82 2.95
N PHE A 81 -11.50 -1.68 4.23
CA PHE A 81 -10.76 -2.29 5.32
C PHE A 81 -10.84 -3.83 5.30
N LEU A 82 -12.01 -4.39 4.97
CA LEU A 82 -12.18 -5.83 4.78
C LEU A 82 -11.34 -6.35 3.61
N LEU A 83 -11.32 -5.65 2.48
CA LEU A 83 -10.47 -6.01 1.34
C LEU A 83 -8.99 -5.96 1.70
N CYS A 84 -8.55 -4.92 2.41
CA CYS A 84 -7.19 -4.84 2.94
C CYS A 84 -6.91 -6.03 3.86
N PHE A 85 -7.82 -6.40 4.76
CA PHE A 85 -7.63 -7.51 5.70
C PHE A 85 -7.42 -8.85 4.98
N PHE A 86 -8.25 -9.15 3.97
CA PHE A 86 -8.06 -10.36 3.16
C PHE A 86 -6.75 -10.34 2.38
N ALA A 87 -6.37 -9.19 1.82
CA ALA A 87 -5.09 -9.03 1.12
C ALA A 87 -3.89 -9.22 2.07
N PHE A 88 -3.98 -8.72 3.30
CA PHE A 88 -2.95 -8.89 4.34
C PHE A 88 -2.81 -10.35 4.78
N ALA A 89 -3.93 -11.05 5.01
CA ALA A 89 -3.91 -12.47 5.31
C ALA A 89 -3.26 -13.29 4.18
N LEU A 90 -3.60 -12.98 2.92
CA LEU A 90 -3.00 -13.61 1.75
C LEU A 90 -1.49 -13.29 1.65
N ALA A 91 -1.09 -12.06 1.96
CA ALA A 91 0.32 -11.66 1.97
C ALA A 91 1.14 -12.48 2.98
N ILE A 92 0.62 -12.76 4.18
CA ILE A 92 1.29 -13.62 5.17
C ILE A 92 1.55 -15.02 4.59
N VAL A 93 0.55 -15.61 3.95
CA VAL A 93 0.68 -16.94 3.31
C VAL A 93 1.73 -16.91 2.20
N LEU A 94 1.73 -15.88 1.35
CA LEU A 94 2.73 -15.73 0.29
C LEU A 94 4.15 -15.55 0.85
N VAL A 95 4.32 -14.77 1.92
CA VAL A 95 5.62 -14.61 2.58
C VAL A 95 6.12 -15.94 3.11
N GLN A 96 5.25 -16.74 3.75
CA GLN A 96 5.61 -18.07 4.24
C GLN A 96 6.08 -19.00 3.11
N LEU A 97 5.46 -18.94 1.93
CA LEU A 97 5.84 -19.74 0.76
C LEU A 97 7.10 -19.22 0.06
N ALA A 98 7.33 -17.91 0.07
CA ALA A 98 8.48 -17.28 -0.60
C ALA A 98 9.76 -17.31 0.25
N LEU A 99 9.64 -17.36 1.59
CA LEU A 99 10.77 -17.40 2.53
C LEU A 99 11.82 -18.50 2.23
N PRO A 100 11.47 -19.77 1.96
CA PRO A 100 12.48 -20.79 1.65
C PRO A 100 13.26 -20.44 0.38
N VAL A 101 12.59 -19.98 -0.66
CA VAL A 101 13.23 -19.56 -1.92
C VAL A 101 14.14 -18.34 -1.70
N PHE A 102 13.70 -17.39 -0.87
CA PHE A 102 14.52 -16.23 -0.52
C PHE A 102 15.77 -16.62 0.29
N ASN A 103 15.65 -17.58 1.21
CA ASN A 103 16.78 -18.07 2.00
C ASN A 103 17.86 -18.72 1.13
N GLU A 104 17.45 -19.51 0.13
CA GLU A 104 18.37 -20.11 -0.85
C GLU A 104 19.07 -19.05 -1.70
N LEU A 105 18.31 -18.09 -2.25
CA LEU A 105 18.87 -17.04 -3.10
C LEU A 105 19.78 -16.06 -2.34
N SER A 106 19.41 -15.73 -1.11
CA SER A 106 20.13 -14.73 -0.32
C SER A 106 21.27 -15.32 0.52
N ASN A 107 21.44 -16.66 0.54
CA ASN A 107 22.32 -17.36 1.49
C ASN A 107 22.12 -16.88 2.94
N LYS A 108 20.86 -16.59 3.31
CA LYS A 108 20.48 -16.13 4.65
C LYS A 108 19.54 -17.15 5.27
N VAL A 109 19.68 -17.39 6.57
CA VAL A 109 18.79 -18.28 7.32
C VAL A 109 17.75 -17.44 8.05
N LEU A 110 16.70 -17.00 7.35
CA LEU A 110 15.53 -16.42 8.01
C LEU A 110 14.59 -17.53 8.46
N THR A 111 14.40 -17.64 9.76
CA THR A 111 13.43 -18.58 10.35
C THR A 111 12.04 -17.94 10.44
N LEU A 112 11.00 -18.76 10.36
CA LEU A 112 9.61 -18.31 10.53
C LEU A 112 9.35 -17.69 11.92
N SER A 113 10.21 -17.96 12.91
CA SER A 113 10.12 -17.35 14.25
C SER A 113 10.21 -15.83 14.22
N TYR A 114 10.90 -15.23 13.25
CA TYR A 114 10.99 -13.77 13.11
C TYR A 114 9.65 -13.12 12.74
N LEU A 115 8.76 -13.83 12.03
CA LEU A 115 7.41 -13.30 11.71
C LEU A 115 6.55 -13.10 12.96
N PHE A 116 6.82 -13.86 14.02
CA PHE A 116 6.09 -13.81 15.28
C PHE A 116 6.74 -12.91 16.34
N ASP A 117 7.82 -12.20 16.00
CA ASP A 117 8.42 -11.25 16.93
C ASP A 117 7.45 -10.08 17.18
N ALA A 118 7.17 -9.81 18.47
CA ALA A 118 6.21 -8.80 18.90
C ALA A 118 6.50 -7.41 18.32
N LYS A 119 7.78 -7.09 18.11
CA LYS A 119 8.20 -5.79 17.55
C LYS A 119 7.87 -5.68 16.05
N LEU A 120 8.00 -6.78 15.31
CA LEU A 120 7.68 -6.84 13.88
C LEU A 120 6.18 -6.91 13.63
N ILE A 121 5.44 -7.65 14.46
CA ILE A 121 3.97 -7.68 14.43
C ILE A 121 3.39 -6.27 14.58
N LEU A 122 3.91 -5.48 15.54
CA LEU A 122 3.49 -4.09 15.72
C LEU A 122 3.76 -3.26 14.45
N GLY A 123 4.91 -3.48 13.81
CA GLY A 123 5.27 -2.84 12.54
C GLY A 123 4.30 -3.19 11.41
N TYR A 124 3.98 -4.47 11.22
CA TYR A 124 3.03 -4.92 10.20
C TYR A 124 1.63 -4.38 10.44
N MET A 125 1.17 -4.36 11.70
CA MET A 125 -0.12 -3.78 12.08
C MET A 125 -0.18 -2.28 11.82
N ALA A 126 0.88 -1.54 12.14
CA ALA A 126 0.96 -0.12 11.83
C ALA A 126 0.91 0.13 10.31
N LEU A 127 1.65 -0.67 9.53
CA LEU A 127 1.68 -0.58 8.08
C LEU A 127 0.31 -0.92 7.47
N PHE A 128 -0.37 -1.93 7.98
CA PHE A 128 -1.74 -2.29 7.60
C PHE A 128 -2.73 -1.15 7.84
N ILE A 129 -2.69 -0.53 9.02
CA ILE A 129 -3.57 0.60 9.35
C ILE A 129 -3.28 1.80 8.46
N VAL A 130 -2.01 2.16 8.29
CA VAL A 130 -1.60 3.30 7.45
C VAL A 130 -2.01 3.09 6.00
N THR A 131 -1.76 1.91 5.44
CA THR A 131 -2.13 1.61 4.04
C THR A 131 -3.65 1.58 3.86
N GLY A 132 -4.40 0.94 4.76
CA GLY A 132 -5.86 0.92 4.74
C GLY A 132 -6.48 2.32 4.84
N LEU A 133 -5.91 3.19 5.68
CA LEU A 133 -6.33 4.59 5.79
C LEU A 133 -6.01 5.38 4.52
N LEU A 134 -4.77 5.33 4.02
CA LEU A 134 -4.38 6.03 2.80
C LEU A 134 -5.21 5.57 1.59
N ALA A 135 -5.47 4.27 1.49
CA ALA A 135 -6.26 3.64 0.46
C ALA A 135 -7.75 4.02 0.51
N GLY A 136 -8.35 4.06 1.70
CA GLY A 136 -9.78 4.30 1.90
C GLY A 136 -10.17 5.77 2.02
N PHE A 137 -9.26 6.63 2.51
CA PHE A 137 -9.56 8.03 2.80
C PHE A 137 -9.92 8.84 1.54
N TYR A 138 -9.14 8.70 0.48
CA TYR A 138 -9.37 9.41 -0.77
C TYR A 138 -10.70 9.05 -1.45
N PRO A 139 -11.04 7.77 -1.69
CA PRO A 139 -12.33 7.41 -2.28
C PRO A 139 -13.50 7.80 -1.36
N ALA A 140 -13.37 7.73 -0.04
CA ALA A 140 -14.39 8.18 0.90
C ALA A 140 -14.67 9.69 0.78
N LEU A 141 -13.64 10.52 0.60
CA LEU A 141 -13.79 11.96 0.38
C LEU A 141 -14.43 12.28 -0.97
N VAL A 142 -14.00 11.61 -2.04
CA VAL A 142 -14.60 11.77 -3.37
C VAL A 142 -16.08 11.38 -3.34
N LEU A 143 -16.43 10.28 -2.66
CA LEU A 143 -17.80 9.79 -2.49
C LEU A 143 -18.69 10.68 -1.60
N SER A 144 -18.11 11.26 -0.55
CA SER A 144 -18.80 12.17 0.37
C SER A 144 -19.34 13.41 -0.36
N ASN A 145 -18.59 13.94 -1.31
CA ASN A 145 -18.86 15.20 -1.98
C ASN A 145 -19.80 15.12 -3.19
N TYR A 146 -20.35 13.96 -3.55
CA TYR A 146 -21.31 13.88 -4.66
C TYR A 146 -22.60 14.65 -4.36
N ASN A 147 -22.91 15.66 -5.16
CA ASN A 147 -24.18 16.38 -5.11
C ASN A 147 -25.23 15.62 -5.94
N PRO A 148 -26.39 15.26 -5.35
CA PRO A 148 -27.41 14.43 -6.00
C PRO A 148 -28.07 15.09 -7.22
N VAL A 149 -28.05 16.42 -7.30
CA VAL A 149 -28.72 17.20 -8.37
C VAL A 149 -28.04 16.99 -9.74
N GLU A 150 -26.72 16.79 -9.80
CA GLU A 150 -26.03 16.48 -11.07
C GLU A 150 -26.19 15.00 -11.48
N THR A 151 -26.40 14.09 -10.52
CA THR A 151 -26.47 12.64 -10.80
C THR A 151 -27.75 12.20 -11.51
N LEU A 152 -28.82 13.01 -11.44
CA LEU A 152 -30.16 12.64 -11.92
C LEU A 152 -30.51 13.22 -13.30
N TYR A 153 -29.90 14.33 -13.73
CA TYR A 153 -30.41 15.12 -14.88
C TYR A 153 -29.44 15.44 -16.02
N SER A 154 -28.13 15.14 -15.93
CA SER A 154 -27.20 15.53 -17.00
C SER A 154 -26.14 14.50 -17.32
N ARG A 155 -25.84 14.40 -18.62
CA ARG A 155 -24.74 13.64 -19.23
C ARG A 155 -23.51 13.68 -18.33
N PHE A 156 -23.04 12.51 -17.92
CA PHE A 156 -21.73 12.32 -17.28
C PHE A 156 -20.62 12.82 -18.21
N ILE A 157 -20.32 14.12 -18.17
CA ILE A 157 -19.00 14.60 -18.52
C ILE A 157 -18.25 14.64 -17.20
N LEU A 158 -17.38 13.67 -17.01
CA LEU A 158 -16.46 13.53 -15.88
C LEU A 158 -15.41 14.69 -15.92
N SER A 159 -15.87 15.95 -15.86
CA SER A 159 -15.07 17.17 -16.03
C SER A 159 -15.02 18.03 -14.77
N GLY A 160 -15.26 17.42 -13.59
CA GLY A 160 -14.66 17.93 -12.37
C GLY A 160 -13.14 17.79 -12.51
N LYS A 161 -12.39 18.87 -12.26
CA LYS A 161 -10.93 18.94 -12.36
C LYS A 161 -10.22 17.83 -11.54
N ASN A 162 -10.15 16.59 -12.06
CA ASN A 162 -9.49 15.44 -11.45
C ASN A 162 -7.94 15.54 -11.54
N TYR A 163 -7.38 16.73 -11.33
CA TYR A 163 -5.93 16.95 -11.37
C TYR A 163 -5.19 16.09 -10.34
N LEU A 164 -5.80 15.85 -9.18
CA LEU A 164 -5.24 14.96 -8.15
C LEU A 164 -5.12 13.52 -8.64
N GLN A 165 -6.16 12.97 -9.26
CA GLN A 165 -6.12 11.61 -9.83
C GLN A 165 -5.12 11.53 -10.98
N LYS A 166 -5.10 12.51 -11.88
CA LYS A 166 -4.12 12.57 -12.98
C LYS A 166 -2.68 12.68 -12.45
N SER A 167 -2.45 13.51 -11.43
CA SER A 167 -1.14 13.65 -10.78
C SER A 167 -0.70 12.36 -10.08
N LEU A 168 -1.60 11.71 -9.33
CA LEU A 168 -1.35 10.42 -8.69
C LEU A 168 -0.99 9.33 -9.72
N VAL A 169 -1.71 9.25 -10.85
CA VAL A 169 -1.41 8.31 -11.93
C VAL A 169 -0.03 8.59 -12.55
N VAL A 170 0.27 9.84 -12.86
CA VAL A 170 1.58 10.23 -13.40
C VAL A 170 2.71 9.88 -12.42
N LEU A 171 2.52 10.14 -11.12
CA LEU A 171 3.46 9.79 -10.08
C LEU A 171 3.66 8.27 -9.99
N GLN A 172 2.58 7.49 -10.04
CA GLN A 172 2.63 6.02 -10.04
C GLN A 172 3.48 5.48 -11.20
N PHE A 173 3.22 5.97 -12.42
CA PHE A 173 3.97 5.55 -13.60
C PHE A 173 5.42 6.01 -13.56
N ALA A 174 5.70 7.21 -13.04
CA ALA A 174 7.08 7.70 -12.85
C ALA A 174 7.87 6.86 -11.84
N LEU A 175 7.25 6.46 -10.73
CA LEU A 175 7.90 5.57 -9.76
C LEU A 175 8.15 4.18 -10.35
N ALA A 176 7.19 3.64 -11.12
CA ALA A 176 7.34 2.35 -11.76
C ALA A 176 8.45 2.35 -12.83
N SER A 177 8.51 3.39 -13.68
CA SER A 177 9.56 3.51 -14.69
C SER A 177 10.93 3.70 -14.06
N PHE A 178 11.02 4.49 -12.97
CA PHE A 178 12.24 4.63 -12.20
C PHE A 178 12.76 3.27 -11.69
N LEU A 179 11.91 2.47 -11.05
CA LEU A 179 12.31 1.13 -10.57
C LEU A 179 12.75 0.19 -11.69
N ILE A 180 12.07 0.21 -12.84
CA ILE A 180 12.45 -0.62 -14.00
C ILE A 180 13.84 -0.21 -14.51
N ILE A 181 14.10 1.10 -14.66
CA ILE A 181 15.40 1.61 -15.09
C ILE A 181 16.48 1.24 -14.08
N SER A 182 16.22 1.42 -12.78
CA SER A 182 17.16 1.05 -11.71
C SER A 182 17.45 -0.45 -11.63
N THR A 183 16.58 -1.30 -12.19
CA THR A 183 16.82 -2.75 -12.25
C THR A 183 17.64 -3.14 -13.48
N LEU A 184 17.58 -2.34 -14.56
CA LEU A 184 18.29 -2.60 -15.81
C LEU A 184 19.74 -2.08 -15.84
N VAL A 185 20.04 -1.03 -15.07
CA VAL A 185 21.38 -0.43 -14.94
C VAL A 185 22.15 -1.12 -13.81
#